data_AF-B2U8F6-F1
#
_entry.id   AF-B2U8F6-F1
#
_cell.length_a   1.000
_cell.length_b   1.000
_cell.length_c   1.000
_cell.angle_alpha   90.00
_cell.angle_beta   90.00
_cell.angle_gamma   90.00
#
_symmetry.space_group_name_H-M   'P 1'
#
loop_
_entity.id
_entity.type
_entity.pdbx_description
1 polymer ?
#
loop_
_entity_poly.entity_id
_entity_poly.type
_entity_poly.pdbx_seq_one_letter_code
_entity_poly.pdbx_strand_id
1 'polypeptide(L)'
;MIVGLDYDGTCTKAPAIWDRFIADCTEAGHTVVCITMRTPDEAVEMPCEVIYTARKAKIPHLNSLSRRVDIWIDDAPHWLFQDAL
;
A
#
# COMPACT_ATOMS: atom_id res chain seq x y z
N MET A 1 -11.16 -3.03 -9.49
CA MET A 1 -10.86 -1.88 -8.61
C MET A 1 -9.40 -1.95 -8.19
N ILE A 2 -8.85 -0.85 -7.69
CA ILE A 2 -7.50 -0.75 -7.13
C ILE A 2 -7.60 -0.68 -5.61
N VAL A 3 -7.03 -1.66 -4.92
CA VAL A 3 -6.93 -1.69 -3.46
C VAL A 3 -5.53 -1.28 -3.06
N GLY A 4 -5.41 -0.23 -2.24
CA GLY A 4 -4.17 0.22 -1.64
C GLY A 4 -3.99 -0.42 -0.27
N LEU A 5 -2.89 -1.15 -0.10
CA LEU A 5 -2.52 -1.82 1.15
C LEU A 5 -1.34 -1.11 1.81
N ASP A 6 -1.49 -0.72 3.07
CA ASP A 6 -0.34 -0.34 3.89
C ASP A 6 0.58 -1.54 4.19
N TYR A 7 1.85 -1.27 4.45
CA TYR A 7 2.82 -2.30 4.81
C TYR A 7 3.04 -2.42 6.33
N ASP A 8 3.48 -1.34 6.98
CA ASP A 8 3.98 -1.34 8.35
C ASP A 8 2.83 -1.26 9.36
N GLY A 9 2.53 -2.38 10.02
CA GLY A 9 1.40 -2.45 10.95
C GLY A 9 0.13 -3.00 10.30
N THR A 10 0.13 -3.14 8.97
CA THR A 10 -0.91 -3.83 8.21
C THR A 10 -0.38 -5.15 7.68
N CYS A 11 0.38 -5.16 6.57
CA CYS A 11 0.96 -6.38 6.00
C CYS A 11 1.86 -7.13 6.99
N THR A 12 2.71 -6.41 7.72
CA THR A 12 3.66 -7.04 8.66
C THR A 12 2.99 -7.74 9.85
N LYS A 13 1.74 -7.39 10.22
CA LYS A 13 1.03 -8.05 11.32
C LYS A 13 0.49 -9.43 10.94
N ALA A 14 0.21 -9.69 9.67
CA ALA A 14 -0.32 -10.98 9.22
C ALA A 14 0.03 -11.31 7.76
N PRO A 15 1.32 -11.51 7.40
CA PRO A 15 1.77 -11.62 6.01
C PRO A 15 0.99 -12.67 5.19
N ALA A 16 0.83 -13.88 5.74
CA ALA A 16 0.14 -14.97 5.05
C ALA A 16 -1.36 -14.70 4.78
N ILE A 17 -2.01 -13.84 5.56
CA ILE A 17 -3.41 -13.43 5.31
C ILE A 17 -3.43 -12.45 4.13
N TRP A 18 -2.52 -11.50 4.11
CA TRP A 18 -2.44 -10.50 3.05
C TRP A 18 -1.99 -11.09 1.72
N ASP A 19 -1.09 -12.07 1.72
CA ASP A 19 -0.72 -12.82 0.51
C ASP A 19 -1.94 -13.50 -0.13
N ARG A 20 -2.78 -14.15 0.69
CA ARG A 20 -4.03 -14.78 0.23
C ARG A 20 -5.02 -13.73 -0.26
N PHE A 21 -5.19 -12.63 0.48
CA PHE A 21 -6.04 -11.53 0.07
C PHE A 21 -5.63 -10.93 -1.29
N ILE A 22 -4.32 -10.76 -1.51
CA ILE A 22 -3.78 -10.28 -2.80
C ILE A 22 -4.10 -11.27 -3.91
N ALA A 23 -3.89 -12.57 -3.66
CA ALA A 23 -4.21 -13.61 -4.63
C ALA A 23 -5.71 -13.63 -4.98
N ASP A 24 -6.58 -13.63 -3.98
CA ASP A 24 -8.04 -13.66 -4.15
C ASP A 24 -8.54 -12.42 -4.90
N CYS A 25 -8.03 -11.22 -4.56
CA CYS A 25 -8.36 -9.99 -5.28
C CYS A 25 -7.91 -10.06 -6.73
N THR A 26 -6.70 -10.58 -6.98
CA THR A 26 -6.14 -10.70 -8.33
C THR A 26 -6.95 -11.67 -9.17
N GLU A 27 -7.32 -12.84 -8.61
CA GLU A 27 -8.17 -13.83 -9.27
C GLU A 27 -9.56 -13.27 -9.60
N ALA A 28 -10.10 -12.39 -8.73
CA ALA A 28 -11.35 -11.66 -8.98
C ALA A 28 -11.22 -10.50 -9.99
N GLY A 29 -10.06 -10.26 -10.58
CA GLY A 29 -9.82 -9.18 -11.55
C GLY A 29 -9.66 -7.80 -10.92
N HIS A 30 -9.21 -7.73 -9.67
CA HIS A 30 -8.85 -6.49 -8.99
C HIS A 30 -7.32 -6.33 -8.94
N THR A 31 -6.87 -5.09 -8.84
CA THR A 31 -5.45 -4.77 -8.66
C THR A 31 -5.21 -4.46 -7.20
N VAL A 32 -4.18 -5.05 -6.62
CA VAL A 32 -3.69 -4.69 -5.28
C VAL A 32 -2.33 -4.02 -5.42
N VAL A 33 -2.12 -2.92 -4.71
CA VAL A 33 -0.86 -2.19 -4.68
C VAL A 33 -0.48 -1.96 -3.23
N CYS A 34 0.71 -2.39 -2.83
CA CYS A 34 1.27 -2.07 -1.53
C CYS A 34 1.84 -0.64 -1.56
N ILE A 35 1.42 0.22 -0.64
CA ILE A 35 1.81 1.62 -0.57
C ILE A 35 2.37 1.88 0.83
N THR A 36 3.68 2.07 0.90
CA THR A 36 4.42 2.19 2.15
C THR A 36 5.10 3.55 2.29
N MET A 37 5.19 4.03 3.53
CA MET A 37 5.99 5.21 3.91
C MET A 37 7.50 4.95 3.88
N ARG A 38 7.93 3.70 3.74
CA ARG A 38 9.33 3.34 3.58
C ARG A 38 9.96 3.98 2.33
N THR A 39 11.28 4.06 2.34
CA THR A 39 12.08 4.41 1.16
C THR A 39 12.50 3.16 0.38
N PRO A 40 12.91 3.28 -0.91
CA PRO A 40 13.35 2.12 -1.69
C PRO A 40 14.55 1.35 -1.12
N ASP A 41 15.39 1.99 -0.30
CA ASP A 41 16.50 1.34 0.43
C ASP A 41 16.00 0.48 1.62
N GLU A 42 14.79 0.71 2.10
CA GLU A 42 14.07 -0.13 3.08
C GLU A 42 13.15 -1.14 2.36
N ALA A 43 13.67 -1.77 1.29
CA ALA A 43 12.89 -2.60 0.37
C ALA A 43 12.03 -3.66 1.09
N VAL A 44 10.82 -3.85 0.58
CA VAL A 44 9.85 -4.83 1.10
C VAL A 44 9.50 -5.86 0.04
N GLU A 45 9.27 -7.09 0.49
CA GLU A 45 8.84 -8.19 -0.36
C GLU A 45 7.31 -8.32 -0.28
N MET A 46 6.65 -8.19 -1.43
CA MET A 46 5.20 -8.31 -1.58
C MET A 46 4.88 -9.00 -2.91
N PRO A 47 3.82 -9.82 -2.99
CA PRO A 47 3.39 -10.46 -4.23
C PRO A 47 2.60 -9.51 -5.16
N CYS A 48 2.78 -8.19 -5.01
CA CYS A 48 2.13 -7.15 -5.79
C CYS A 48 3.06 -5.95 -6.00
N GLU A 49 2.63 -4.97 -6.78
CA GLU A 49 3.39 -3.73 -6.96
C GLU A 49 3.58 -3.00 -5.62
N VAL A 50 4.79 -2.50 -5.38
CA VAL A 50 5.11 -1.69 -4.21
C VAL A 50 5.41 -0.25 -4.63
N ILE A 51 4.69 0.71 -4.04
CA ILE A 51 4.94 2.15 -4.15
C ILE A 51 5.54 2.64 -2.83
N TYR A 52 6.76 3.18 -2.92
CA TYR A 52 7.45 3.82 -1.81
C TYR A 52 7.18 5.31 -1.84
N THR A 53 6.55 5.85 -0.79
CA THR A 53 6.26 7.28 -0.72
C THR A 53 7.39 8.07 -0.05
N ALA A 54 8.42 7.40 0.48
CA ALA A 54 9.57 8.02 1.12
C ALA A 54 9.15 9.06 2.17
N ARG A 55 8.35 8.61 3.15
CA ARG A 55 7.79 9.41 4.26
C ARG A 55 6.78 10.48 3.83
N LYS A 56 6.39 10.55 2.55
CA LYS A 56 5.33 11.45 2.06
C LYS A 56 3.93 10.86 2.22
N ALA A 57 2.96 11.73 2.52
CA ALA A 57 1.55 11.40 2.58
C ALA A 57 1.12 10.60 1.33
N LYS A 58 0.44 9.47 1.53
CA LYS A 58 0.18 8.51 0.46
C LYS A 58 -0.72 9.08 -0.64
N ILE A 59 -1.81 9.76 -0.29
CA ILE A 59 -2.75 10.30 -1.29
C ILE A 59 -2.10 11.42 -2.13
N PRO A 60 -1.49 12.47 -1.54
CA PRO A 60 -0.80 13.50 -2.33
C PRO A 60 0.30 12.93 -3.22
N HIS A 61 1.09 11.98 -2.72
CA HIS A 61 2.14 11.32 -3.49
C HIS A 61 1.57 10.57 -4.70
N LEU A 62 0.56 9.71 -4.51
CA LEU A 62 -0.08 8.97 -5.60
C LEU A 62 -0.73 9.91 -6.63
N ASN A 63 -1.40 10.97 -6.16
CA ASN A 63 -2.00 11.97 -7.03
C ASN A 63 -0.96 12.66 -7.94
N SER A 64 0.24 12.95 -7.40
CA SER A 64 1.34 13.53 -8.19
C SER A 64 1.81 12.61 -9.32
N LEU A 65 1.63 11.29 -9.15
CA LEU A 65 1.92 10.27 -10.15
C LEU A 65 0.73 9.96 -11.06
N SER A 66 -0.36 10.73 -10.97
CA SER A 66 -1.64 10.46 -11.66
C SER A 66 -2.18 9.05 -11.39
N ARG A 67 -1.90 8.50 -10.20
CA ARG A 67 -2.40 7.20 -9.74
C ARG A 67 -3.52 7.41 -8.73
N ARG A 68 -4.46 6.46 -8.69
CA ARG A 68 -5.57 6.44 -7.75
C ARG A 68 -5.76 5.07 -7.12
N VAL A 69 -6.35 5.07 -5.93
CA VAL A 69 -6.77 3.88 -5.19
C VAL A 69 -8.26 4.03 -4.90
N ASP A 70 -9.03 2.97 -5.11
CA ASP A 70 -10.47 2.95 -4.88
C ASP A 70 -10.81 2.60 -3.42
N ILE A 71 -10.03 1.68 -2.81
CA ILE A 71 -10.20 1.23 -1.41
C ILE A 71 -8.86 1.22 -0.70
N TRP A 72 -8.79 1.77 0.51
CA TRP A 72 -7.60 1.75 1.37
C TRP A 72 -7.77 0.78 2.53
N ILE A 73 -6.73 0.00 2.80
CA ILE A 73 -6.58 -0.83 4.00
C ILE A 73 -5.28 -0.41 4.69
N ASP A 74 -5.42 0.24 5.84
CA ASP A 74 -4.32 0.91 6.53
C ASP A 74 -4.64 0.95 8.04
N ASP A 75 -3.71 0.49 8.89
CA ASP A 75 -3.88 0.53 10.35
C ASP A 75 -3.67 1.92 10.94
N ALA A 76 -3.03 2.82 10.19
CA ALA A 76 -2.70 4.19 10.54
C ALA A 76 -3.16 5.17 9.44
N PRO A 77 -4.48 5.30 9.18
CA PRO A 77 -5.01 6.03 8.02
C PRO A 77 -4.70 7.53 7.99
N HIS A 78 -4.16 8.11 9.07
CA HIS A 78 -3.67 9.49 9.07
C HIS A 78 -2.49 9.70 8.11
N TRP A 79 -1.68 8.66 7.85
CA TRP A 79 -0.60 8.68 6.86
C TRP A 79 -1.07 8.80 5.41
N LEU A 80 -2.36 8.61 5.15
CA LEU A 80 -2.94 8.93 3.84
C LEU A 80 -2.83 10.43 3.53
N PHE A 81 -2.88 11.27 4.56
CA PHE A 81 -3.00 12.72 4.42
C PHE A 81 -1.81 13.52 4.99
N GLN A 82 -0.92 12.87 5.75
CA GLN A 82 0.16 13.53 6.47
C GLN A 82 1.51 12.88 6.14
N ASP A 83 2.54 13.71 5.98
CA ASP A 83 3.93 13.26 5.90
C ASP A 83 4.37 12.74 7.29
N ALA A 84 5.24 11.74 7.31
CA ALA A 84 5.91 11.34 8.54
C ALA A 84 6.99 12.37 8.91
N LEU A 85 7.08 12.71 10.19
CA LEU A 85 8.06 13.65 10.75
C LEU A 85 9.49 13.14 10.66
#